data_AF-A0A958J971-F1
#
_entry.id   AF-A0A958J971-F1
#
_cell.length_a   1.000
_cell.length_b   1.000
_cell.length_c   1.000
_cell.angle_alpha   90.00
_cell.angle_beta   90.00
_cell.angle_gamma   90.00
#
_symmetry.space_group_name_H-M   'P 1'
#
loop_
_entity.id
_entity.type
_entity.pdbx_description
1 polymer ?
#
loop_
_entity_poly.entity_id
_entity_poly.type
_entity_poly.pdbx_seq_one_letter_code
_entity_poly.pdbx_strand_id
1 'polypeptide(L)'
;PELKWESIETEHFLVHYHQGTARTANVVAEIAEDIYPAITGLYDYEPSSKVEFIIKDTQDYANGAAYFFDNKIEIWAENLDYVLRGTHNWLRDVITHEYIHIISLQKALKFGRKVPAGWFQVFGYEQERRQDVVRGFPDVLVSYPISGITVPVWFAEGVSQYQSNAKRFDYRDSHREMILRDRI
;
A
#
# COMPACT_ATOMS: atom_id res chain seq x y z
N PRO A 1 3.42 -3.06 25.03
CA PRO A 1 4.46 -3.32 26.06
C PRO A 1 4.94 -4.78 26.14
N GLU A 2 4.17 -5.76 25.62
CA GLU A 2 4.50 -7.19 25.73
C GLU A 2 5.35 -7.75 24.56
N LEU A 3 5.47 -7.04 23.45
CA LEU A 3 6.25 -7.48 22.28
C LEU A 3 7.66 -6.86 22.29
N LYS A 4 8.67 -7.72 22.14
CA LYS A 4 10.07 -7.36 21.90
C LYS A 4 10.29 -7.33 20.40
N TRP A 5 10.52 -6.13 19.87
CA TRP A 5 10.71 -5.90 18.45
C TRP A 5 12.19 -5.94 18.08
N GLU A 6 12.48 -6.61 16.97
CA GLU A 6 13.79 -6.70 16.34
C GLU A 6 13.64 -6.36 14.86
N SER A 7 14.76 -6.18 14.15
CA SER A 7 14.76 -5.79 12.75
C SER A 7 15.83 -6.51 11.96
N ILE A 8 15.50 -6.96 10.76
CA ILE A 8 16.44 -7.46 9.75
C ILE A 8 16.62 -6.35 8.73
N GLU A 9 17.87 -5.93 8.54
CA GLU A 9 18.22 -4.95 7.51
C GLU A 9 18.80 -5.67 6.29
N THR A 10 18.29 -5.32 5.12
CA THR A 10 18.72 -5.82 3.82
C THR A 10 19.20 -4.64 2.95
N GLU A 11 19.47 -4.85 1.67
CA GLU A 11 19.92 -3.78 0.78
C GLU A 11 18.80 -2.74 0.57
N HIS A 12 17.58 -3.22 0.33
CA HIS A 12 16.44 -2.38 -0.06
C HIS A 12 15.33 -2.30 1.00
N PHE A 13 15.37 -3.15 2.04
CA PHE A 13 14.28 -3.28 3.01
C PHE A 13 14.74 -3.29 4.48
N LEU A 14 13.83 -2.90 5.37
CA LEU A 14 13.90 -3.12 6.82
C LEU A 14 12.71 -3.99 7.22
N VAL A 15 12.95 -5.17 7.79
CA VAL A 15 11.89 -6.09 8.21
C VAL A 15 11.82 -6.12 9.73
N HIS A 16 10.78 -5.50 10.28
CA HIS A 16 10.48 -5.43 11.70
C HIS A 16 9.61 -6.61 12.12
N TYR A 17 10.02 -7.29 13.19
CA TYR A 17 9.37 -8.52 13.65
C TYR A 17 9.43 -8.60 15.18
N HIS A 18 8.55 -9.39 15.77
CA HIS A 18 8.53 -9.63 17.22
C HIS A 18 8.91 -11.07 17.57
N GLN A 19 9.11 -11.36 18.85
CA GLN A 19 9.43 -12.71 19.32
C GLN A 19 8.45 -13.76 18.75
N GLY A 20 8.98 -14.89 18.28
CA GLY A 20 8.20 -15.97 17.64
C GLY A 20 8.11 -15.87 16.11
N THR A 21 8.38 -14.72 15.50
CA THR A 21 8.17 -14.49 14.05
C THR A 21 9.45 -14.40 13.22
N ALA A 22 10.61 -14.67 13.83
CA ALA A 22 11.91 -14.53 13.19
C ALA A 22 12.06 -15.36 11.89
N ARG A 23 11.51 -16.57 11.86
CA ARG A 23 11.54 -17.42 10.65
C ARG A 23 10.79 -16.76 9.50
N THR A 24 9.58 -16.25 9.76
CA THR A 24 8.78 -15.51 8.80
C THR A 24 9.51 -14.26 8.33
N ALA A 25 10.14 -13.51 9.24
CA ALA A 25 10.93 -12.32 8.89
C ALA A 25 12.05 -12.59 7.90
N ASN A 26 12.78 -13.69 8.08
CA ASN A 26 13.83 -14.10 7.15
C ASN A 26 13.26 -14.46 5.76
N VAL A 27 12.14 -15.18 5.73
CA VAL A 27 11.46 -15.52 4.46
C VAL A 27 10.94 -14.27 3.75
N VAL A 28 10.37 -13.31 4.50
CA VAL A 28 9.91 -12.02 3.95
C VAL A 28 11.09 -11.24 3.36
N ALA A 29 12.21 -11.15 4.08
CA ALA A 29 13.41 -10.46 3.61
C ALA A 29 13.95 -11.07 2.30
N GLU A 30 14.03 -12.41 2.22
CA GLU A 30 14.48 -13.11 1.02
C GLU A 30 13.55 -12.88 -0.18
N ILE A 31 12.23 -12.99 0.03
CA ILE A 31 11.24 -12.75 -1.02
C ILE A 31 11.29 -11.29 -1.49
N ALA A 32 11.36 -10.34 -0.57
CA ALA A 32 11.36 -8.91 -0.89
C ALA A 32 12.56 -8.53 -1.78
N GLU A 33 13.75 -9.01 -1.45
CA GLU A 33 14.95 -8.80 -2.27
C GLU A 33 14.86 -9.51 -3.63
N ASP A 34 14.29 -10.71 -3.69
CA ASP A 34 14.08 -11.45 -4.94
C ASP A 34 13.14 -10.74 -5.92
N ILE A 35 12.11 -10.04 -5.42
CA ILE A 35 11.12 -9.35 -6.26
C ILE A 35 11.51 -7.91 -6.61
N TYR A 36 12.38 -7.27 -5.82
CA TYR A 36 12.76 -5.86 -5.96
C TYR A 36 13.09 -5.47 -7.40
N PRO A 37 14.08 -6.07 -8.08
CA PRO A 37 14.52 -5.61 -9.40
C PRO A 37 13.45 -5.80 -10.49
N ALA A 38 12.59 -6.81 -10.35
CA ALA A 38 11.51 -7.05 -11.31
C ALA A 38 10.43 -5.97 -11.23
N ILE A 39 10.12 -5.49 -10.02
CA ILE A 39 9.05 -4.53 -9.79
C ILE A 39 9.55 -3.11 -10.01
N THR A 40 10.69 -2.72 -9.45
CA THR A 40 11.24 -1.37 -9.68
C THR A 40 11.56 -1.14 -11.15
N GLY A 41 12.09 -2.16 -11.84
CA GLY A 41 12.35 -2.12 -13.27
C GLY A 41 11.09 -2.01 -14.14
N LEU A 42 9.96 -2.62 -13.72
CA LEU A 42 8.69 -2.51 -14.45
C LEU A 42 8.12 -1.07 -14.41
N TYR A 43 8.24 -0.41 -13.27
CA TYR A 43 7.68 0.93 -13.06
C TYR A 43 8.67 2.08 -13.31
N ASP A 44 9.94 1.76 -13.60
CA ASP A 44 11.04 2.72 -13.69
C ASP A 44 11.03 3.67 -12.48
N TYR A 45 10.98 3.07 -11.30
CA TYR A 45 10.87 3.77 -10.03
C TYR A 45 11.51 2.97 -8.91
N GLU A 46 12.45 3.62 -8.23
CA GLU A 46 13.07 3.13 -7.01
C GLU A 46 12.66 3.99 -5.82
N PRO A 47 12.25 3.40 -4.69
CA PRO A 47 11.96 4.15 -3.47
C PRO A 47 13.18 4.95 -3.01
N SER A 48 12.96 6.20 -2.59
CA SER A 48 14.04 7.06 -2.10
C SER A 48 14.64 6.63 -0.74
N SER A 49 14.09 5.59 -0.12
CA SER A 49 14.44 5.07 1.19
C SER A 49 14.04 3.59 1.26
N LYS A 50 14.69 2.81 2.14
CA LYS A 50 14.31 1.41 2.36
C LYS A 50 12.83 1.29 2.70
N VAL A 51 12.17 0.28 2.14
CA VAL A 51 10.77 0.00 2.44
C VAL A 51 10.70 -0.83 3.72
N GLU A 52 9.84 -0.44 4.64
CA GLU A 52 9.67 -1.11 5.92
C GLU A 52 8.61 -2.21 5.82
N PHE A 53 8.92 -3.41 6.26
CA PHE A 53 7.94 -4.48 6.49
C PHE A 53 7.70 -4.64 7.98
N ILE A 54 6.44 -4.73 8.41
CA ILE A 54 6.08 -5.02 9.80
C ILE A 54 5.29 -6.32 9.85
N ILE A 55 5.83 -7.32 10.55
CA ILE A 55 5.16 -8.60 10.77
C ILE A 55 4.29 -8.50 12.02
N LYS A 56 2.97 -8.62 11.84
CA LYS A 56 1.95 -8.39 12.88
C LYS A 56 1.28 -9.66 13.40
N ASP A 57 2.00 -10.78 13.45
CA ASP A 57 1.55 -12.17 13.77
C ASP A 57 0.98 -12.36 15.20
N THR A 58 -0.01 -11.54 15.53
CA THR A 58 -0.66 -11.37 16.84
C THR A 58 -2.14 -11.75 16.77
N GLN A 59 -2.63 -12.04 15.56
CA GLN A 59 -4.01 -12.42 15.27
C GLN A 59 -4.00 -13.43 14.12
N ASP A 60 -4.86 -14.44 14.20
CA ASP A 60 -5.13 -15.36 13.10
C ASP A 60 -5.87 -14.62 11.98
N TYR A 61 -5.10 -13.90 11.17
CA TYR A 61 -5.57 -13.11 10.04
C TYR A 61 -4.54 -13.22 8.91
N ALA A 62 -5.00 -13.23 7.66
CA ALA A 62 -4.14 -13.45 6.52
C ALA A 62 -4.35 -12.34 5.50
N ASN A 63 -3.57 -11.28 5.64
CA ASN A 63 -3.72 -10.08 4.81
C ASN A 63 -2.41 -9.29 4.72
N GLY A 64 -2.38 -8.31 3.83
CA GLY A 64 -1.35 -7.30 3.71
C GLY A 64 -1.97 -5.90 3.74
N ALA A 65 -1.16 -4.89 4.06
CA ALA A 65 -1.54 -3.50 3.92
C ALA A 65 -0.34 -2.62 3.55
N ALA A 66 -0.41 -1.96 2.40
CA ALA A 66 0.58 -1.00 1.94
C ALA A 66 0.23 0.46 2.35
N TYR A 67 1.11 1.07 3.15
CA TYR A 67 1.07 2.48 3.54
C TYR A 67 2.10 3.27 2.73
N PHE A 68 1.76 3.58 1.48
CA PHE A 68 2.68 4.16 0.49
C PHE A 68 3.20 5.57 0.85
N PHE A 69 2.49 6.35 1.66
CA PHE A 69 3.01 7.62 2.22
C PHE A 69 4.13 7.38 3.24
N ASP A 70 4.00 6.35 4.07
CA ASP A 70 4.98 5.97 5.10
C ASP A 70 6.12 5.11 4.53
N ASN A 71 5.97 4.57 3.31
CA ASN A 71 6.89 3.58 2.72
C ASN A 71 6.99 2.29 3.57
N LYS A 72 5.82 1.84 4.04
CA LYS A 72 5.66 0.78 5.02
C LYS A 72 4.62 -0.23 4.54
N ILE A 73 4.89 -1.51 4.71
CA ILE A 73 4.00 -2.63 4.42
C ILE A 73 3.79 -3.40 5.72
N GLU A 74 2.55 -3.72 6.04
CA GLU A 74 2.21 -4.59 7.15
C GLU A 74 1.73 -5.94 6.62
N ILE A 75 2.24 -7.03 7.21
CA ILE A 75 1.88 -8.40 6.80
C ILE A 75 1.40 -9.17 8.03
N TRP A 76 0.26 -9.83 7.87
CA TRP A 76 -0.18 -10.91 8.74
C TRP A 76 0.13 -12.23 8.05
N ALA A 77 1.08 -12.96 8.62
CA ALA A 77 1.77 -14.05 7.94
C ALA A 77 1.02 -15.38 8.00
N GLU A 78 0.02 -15.51 8.87
CA GLU A 78 -0.80 -16.70 8.93
C GLU A 78 -1.47 -16.97 7.59
N ASN A 79 -1.48 -18.23 7.18
CA ASN A 79 -2.12 -18.66 5.95
C ASN A 79 -3.53 -19.14 6.26
N LEU A 80 -4.51 -18.23 6.33
CA LEU A 80 -5.91 -18.63 6.38
C LEU A 80 -6.40 -19.04 4.99
N ASP A 81 -7.07 -20.19 4.94
CA ASP A 81 -7.67 -20.71 3.72
C ASP A 81 -8.93 -19.89 3.39
N TYR A 82 -8.88 -19.15 2.28
CA TYR A 82 -10.01 -18.39 1.75
C TYR A 82 -10.43 -19.02 0.43
N VAL A 83 -11.74 -19.19 0.22
CA VAL A 83 -12.29 -19.92 -0.95
C VAL A 83 -11.80 -19.36 -2.30
N LEU A 84 -11.54 -18.05 -2.43
CA LEU A 84 -11.03 -17.50 -3.70
C LEU A 84 -9.49 -17.49 -3.81
N ARG A 85 -8.78 -17.99 -2.80
CA ARG A 85 -7.34 -17.78 -2.58
C ARG A 85 -6.44 -18.89 -3.15
N GLY A 86 -7.00 -19.89 -3.82
CA GLY A 86 -6.20 -20.85 -4.58
C GLY A 86 -5.13 -21.59 -3.75
N THR A 87 -4.20 -22.28 -4.41
CA THR A 87 -3.18 -23.13 -3.78
C THR A 87 -1.75 -22.60 -3.93
N HIS A 88 -1.58 -21.31 -4.23
CA HIS A 88 -0.28 -20.70 -4.50
C HIS A 88 0.47 -20.34 -3.19
N ASN A 89 1.76 -20.01 -3.30
CA ASN A 89 2.57 -19.62 -2.15
C ASN A 89 2.13 -18.24 -1.64
N TRP A 90 1.32 -18.24 -0.58
CA TRP A 90 0.71 -17.06 0.02
C TRP A 90 1.71 -15.92 0.28
N LEU A 91 2.83 -16.20 0.94
CA LEU A 91 3.80 -15.16 1.29
C LEU A 91 4.40 -14.51 0.04
N ARG A 92 4.75 -15.29 -0.98
CA ARG A 92 5.25 -14.72 -2.24
C ARG A 92 4.21 -13.85 -2.93
N ASP A 93 2.95 -14.26 -2.90
CA ASP A 93 1.87 -13.50 -3.50
C ASP A 93 1.60 -12.18 -2.76
N VAL A 94 1.30 -12.24 -1.47
CA VAL A 94 0.94 -11.04 -0.68
C VAL A 94 2.09 -10.03 -0.62
N ILE A 95 3.34 -10.48 -0.46
CA ILE A 95 4.49 -9.56 -0.42
C ILE A 95 4.66 -8.86 -1.77
N THR A 96 4.49 -9.59 -2.87
CA THR A 96 4.58 -9.02 -4.22
C THR A 96 3.43 -8.04 -4.49
N HIS A 97 2.20 -8.41 -4.10
CA HIS A 97 1.01 -7.57 -4.20
C HIS A 97 1.19 -6.24 -3.47
N GLU A 98 1.52 -6.29 -2.17
CA GLU A 98 1.68 -5.09 -1.36
C GLU A 98 2.87 -4.23 -1.79
N TYR A 99 3.97 -4.85 -2.24
CA TYR A 99 5.10 -4.08 -2.73
C TYR A 99 4.79 -3.35 -4.04
N ILE A 100 3.97 -3.92 -4.91
CA ILE A 100 3.49 -3.22 -6.11
C ILE A 100 2.59 -2.04 -5.75
N HIS A 101 1.76 -2.15 -4.70
CA HIS A 101 1.04 -0.99 -4.19
C HIS A 101 1.99 0.15 -3.79
N ILE A 102 3.08 -0.15 -3.07
CA ILE A 102 4.09 0.86 -2.72
C ILE A 102 4.67 1.53 -3.97
N ILE A 103 5.18 0.75 -4.91
CA ILE A 103 5.90 1.27 -6.08
C ILE A 103 4.96 2.03 -7.03
N SER A 104 3.83 1.42 -7.40
CA SER A 104 2.90 2.01 -8.37
C SER A 104 2.24 3.29 -7.84
N LEU A 105 1.83 3.32 -6.57
CA LEU A 105 1.18 4.49 -5.99
C LEU A 105 2.18 5.60 -5.69
N GLN A 106 3.40 5.28 -5.23
CA GLN A 106 4.42 6.31 -5.03
C GLN A 106 4.84 6.96 -6.35
N LYS A 107 5.00 6.18 -7.43
CA LYS A 107 5.26 6.73 -8.77
C LYS A 107 4.14 7.66 -9.24
N ALA A 108 2.89 7.41 -8.84
CA ALA A 108 1.75 8.23 -9.18
C ALA A 108 1.57 9.50 -8.31
N LEU A 109 2.36 9.68 -7.24
CA LEU A 109 2.28 10.85 -6.37
C LEU A 109 2.78 12.11 -7.08
N LYS A 110 1.96 13.16 -7.08
CA LYS A 110 2.28 14.45 -7.72
C LYS A 110 3.10 15.39 -6.84
N PHE A 111 2.96 15.28 -5.52
CA PHE A 111 3.57 16.19 -4.53
C PHE A 111 4.48 15.47 -3.53
N GLY A 112 4.95 14.26 -3.91
CA GLY A 112 5.72 13.39 -3.04
C GLY A 112 4.92 12.84 -1.85
N ARG A 113 5.62 12.17 -0.93
CA ARG A 113 5.00 11.42 0.18
C ARG A 113 4.52 12.27 1.37
N LYS A 114 4.89 13.55 1.43
CA LYS A 114 4.62 14.42 2.61
C LYS A 114 3.39 15.32 2.43
N VAL A 115 2.93 15.51 1.20
CA VAL A 115 1.83 16.43 0.87
C VAL A 115 0.75 15.66 0.10
N PRO A 116 -0.29 15.14 0.80
CA PRO A 116 -1.27 14.25 0.18
C PRO A 116 -2.28 14.99 -0.73
N ALA A 117 -2.64 16.22 -0.38
CA ALA A 117 -3.58 17.05 -1.12
C ALA A 117 -3.40 18.53 -0.75
N GLY A 118 -3.99 19.40 -1.55
CA GLY A 118 -4.14 20.82 -1.26
C GLY A 118 -5.52 21.33 -1.68
N TRP A 119 -5.82 22.58 -1.36
CA TRP A 119 -7.06 23.23 -1.77
C TRP A 119 -6.75 24.61 -2.34
N PHE A 120 -7.37 24.93 -3.46
CA PHE A 120 -7.50 26.30 -3.90
C PHE A 120 -8.80 26.85 -3.31
N GLN A 121 -8.69 27.89 -2.46
CA GLN A 121 -9.83 28.45 -1.73
C GLN A 121 -9.97 29.94 -2.02
N VAL A 122 -11.21 30.37 -2.30
CA VAL A 122 -11.58 31.78 -2.44
C VAL A 122 -12.67 32.10 -1.43
N PHE A 123 -12.45 33.15 -0.65
CA PHE A 123 -13.38 33.67 0.34
C PHE A 123 -13.78 35.10 -0.02
N GLY A 124 -15.08 35.33 -0.18
CA GLY A 124 -15.68 36.66 -0.28
C GLY A 124 -16.34 37.06 1.03
N TYR A 125 -16.49 38.36 1.24
CA TYR A 125 -17.13 38.93 2.41
C TYR A 125 -18.04 40.06 1.96
N GLU A 126 -19.21 40.15 2.58
CA GLU A 126 -20.13 41.25 2.36
C GLU A 126 -19.47 42.59 2.71
N GLN A 127 -19.91 43.66 2.03
CA GLN A 127 -19.54 45.01 2.46
C GLN A 127 -20.12 45.30 3.85
N GLU A 128 -19.31 45.88 4.71
CA GLU A 128 -19.69 46.27 6.07
C GLU A 128 -20.81 47.32 6.04
N ARG A 129 -21.84 47.10 6.86
CA ARG A 129 -22.94 48.06 7.03
C ARG A 129 -22.77 48.97 8.25
N ARG A 130 -21.79 48.69 9.11
CA ARG A 130 -21.57 49.35 10.41
C ARG A 130 -20.07 49.64 10.59
N GLN A 131 -19.73 50.85 11.03
CA GLN A 131 -18.34 51.34 11.10
C GLN A 131 -17.52 50.71 12.23
N ASP A 132 -18.16 50.02 13.17
CA ASP A 132 -17.58 49.29 14.31
C ASP A 132 -17.20 47.84 13.95
N VAL A 133 -17.47 47.38 12.74
CA VAL A 133 -17.23 45.99 12.30
C VAL A 133 -16.10 45.98 11.26
N VAL A 134 -15.04 45.20 11.52
CA VAL A 134 -13.80 45.15 10.71
C VAL A 134 -13.92 44.26 9.47
N ARG A 135 -14.95 43.42 9.41
CA ARG A 135 -15.24 42.57 8.23
C ARG A 135 -16.71 42.16 8.20
N GLY A 136 -17.34 42.21 7.03
CA GLY A 136 -18.69 41.67 6.83
C GLY A 136 -18.75 40.15 6.99
N PHE A 137 -19.96 39.59 6.90
CA PHE A 137 -20.14 38.13 6.93
C PHE A 137 -19.61 37.49 5.63
N PRO A 138 -19.09 36.25 5.68
CA PRO A 138 -18.67 35.56 4.47
C PRO A 138 -19.89 35.23 3.59
N ASP A 139 -19.86 35.67 2.33
CA ASP A 139 -20.93 35.47 1.34
C ASP A 139 -20.51 34.59 0.15
N VAL A 140 -19.20 34.41 -0.06
CA VAL A 140 -18.66 33.53 -1.11
C VAL A 140 -17.67 32.55 -0.50
N LEU A 141 -17.90 31.26 -0.76
CA LEU A 141 -16.96 30.18 -0.46
C LEU A 141 -16.78 29.29 -1.69
N VAL A 142 -15.61 29.36 -2.32
CA VAL A 142 -15.20 28.41 -3.35
C VAL A 142 -14.04 27.59 -2.80
N SER A 143 -14.14 26.26 -2.87
CA SER A 143 -13.10 25.34 -2.45
C SER A 143 -12.92 24.27 -3.52
N TYR A 144 -11.75 24.27 -4.17
CA TYR A 144 -11.39 23.30 -5.19
C TYR A 144 -10.26 22.40 -4.68
N PRO A 145 -10.50 21.08 -4.50
CA PRO A 145 -9.48 20.16 -4.03
C PRO A 145 -8.49 19.83 -5.15
N ILE A 146 -7.20 19.86 -4.81
CA ILE A 146 -6.10 19.43 -5.67
C ILE A 146 -5.53 18.15 -5.07
N SER A 147 -5.86 17.01 -5.67
CA SER A 147 -5.41 15.71 -5.16
C SER A 147 -3.95 15.43 -5.54
N GLY A 148 -3.15 14.99 -4.56
CA GLY A 148 -1.78 14.53 -4.77
C GLY A 148 -1.67 13.15 -5.40
N ILE A 149 -2.77 12.39 -5.48
CA ILE A 149 -2.86 11.11 -6.17
C ILE A 149 -4.20 10.96 -6.88
N THR A 150 -4.21 10.34 -8.07
CA THR A 150 -5.44 10.11 -8.83
C THR A 150 -5.35 8.74 -9.50
N VAL A 151 -5.37 7.69 -8.67
CA VAL A 151 -5.36 6.30 -9.13
C VAL A 151 -6.65 5.64 -8.64
N PRO A 152 -7.49 5.08 -9.54
CA PRO A 152 -8.70 4.41 -9.14
C PRO A 152 -8.36 3.06 -8.48
N VAL A 153 -9.12 2.69 -7.44
CA VAL A 153 -8.86 1.49 -6.63
C VAL A 153 -8.80 0.22 -7.47
N TRP A 154 -9.72 0.05 -8.43
CA TRP A 154 -9.73 -1.14 -9.30
C TRP A 154 -8.44 -1.29 -10.10
N PHE A 155 -7.81 -0.19 -10.50
CA PHE A 155 -6.57 -0.22 -11.26
C PHE A 155 -5.40 -0.57 -10.34
N ALA A 156 -5.34 0.05 -9.14
CA ALA A 156 -4.32 -0.25 -8.14
C ALA A 156 -4.36 -1.74 -7.74
N GLU A 157 -5.52 -2.27 -7.37
CA GLU A 157 -5.64 -3.70 -7.03
C GLU A 157 -5.39 -4.60 -8.23
N GLY A 158 -5.87 -4.21 -9.43
CA GLY A 158 -5.70 -5.00 -10.64
C GLY A 158 -4.23 -5.18 -11.05
N VAL A 159 -3.42 -4.12 -10.97
CA VAL A 159 -1.99 -4.22 -11.28
C VAL A 159 -1.21 -4.95 -10.18
N SER A 160 -1.59 -4.79 -8.91
CA SER A 160 -0.99 -5.51 -7.79
C SER A 160 -1.30 -7.00 -7.85
N GLN A 161 -2.51 -7.41 -8.27
CA GLN A 161 -2.85 -8.81 -8.49
C GLN A 161 -2.18 -9.39 -9.74
N TYR A 162 -2.08 -8.61 -10.82
CA TYR A 162 -1.42 -9.05 -12.06
C TYR A 162 0.08 -9.25 -11.87
N GLN A 163 0.68 -8.45 -11.01
CA GLN A 163 2.09 -8.45 -10.66
C GLN A 163 3.02 -8.08 -11.82
N SER A 164 4.14 -8.78 -11.97
CA SER A 164 5.07 -8.60 -13.08
C SER A 164 5.21 -9.90 -13.88
N ASN A 165 5.52 -9.81 -15.17
CA ASN A 165 5.72 -11.02 -15.99
C ASN A 165 6.87 -11.91 -15.48
N ALA A 166 7.89 -11.34 -14.84
CA ALA A 166 9.02 -12.08 -14.31
C ALA A 166 8.74 -12.68 -12.92
N LYS A 167 7.90 -12.03 -12.12
CA LYS A 167 7.54 -12.41 -10.74
C LYS A 167 6.02 -12.37 -10.61
N ARG A 168 5.37 -13.44 -11.06
CA ARG A 168 3.94 -13.66 -10.99
C ARG A 168 3.62 -14.88 -10.13
N PHE A 169 3.04 -14.64 -8.98
CA PHE A 169 2.69 -15.62 -7.96
C PHE A 169 1.17 -15.76 -7.80
N ASP A 170 0.38 -14.78 -8.25
CA ASP A 170 -1.05 -14.98 -8.52
C ASP A 170 -1.28 -15.47 -9.95
N TYR A 171 -1.81 -16.68 -10.06
CA TYR A 171 -2.28 -17.24 -11.31
C TYR A 171 -3.60 -18.00 -11.14
N ARG A 172 -4.26 -18.24 -12.27
CA ARG A 172 -5.49 -19.03 -12.34
C ARG A 172 -5.14 -20.50 -12.13
N ASP A 173 -5.58 -21.06 -11.03
CA ASP A 173 -5.34 -22.45 -10.65
C ASP A 173 -6.60 -23.32 -10.78
N SER A 174 -6.43 -24.63 -10.57
CA SER A 174 -7.53 -25.58 -10.67
C SER A 174 -8.68 -25.31 -9.66
N HIS A 175 -8.36 -24.73 -8.50
CA HIS A 175 -9.36 -24.38 -7.49
C HIS A 175 -10.24 -23.21 -7.95
N ARG A 176 -9.64 -22.15 -8.49
CA ARG A 176 -10.40 -21.02 -9.08
C ARG A 176 -11.18 -21.43 -10.32
N GLU A 177 -10.64 -22.34 -11.14
CA GLU A 177 -11.39 -22.93 -12.26
C GLU A 177 -12.64 -23.68 -11.78
N MET A 178 -12.53 -24.48 -10.71
CA MET A 178 -13.66 -25.19 -10.12
C MET A 178 -14.75 -24.21 -9.68
N ILE A 179 -14.41 -23.18 -8.92
CA ILE A 179 -15.39 -22.18 -8.43
C ILE A 179 -16.10 -21.46 -9.58
N LEU A 180 -15.37 -21.12 -10.64
CA LEU A 180 -15.95 -20.49 -11.83
C LEU A 180 -16.89 -21.43 -12.58
N ARG A 181 -16.60 -22.73 -12.61
CA ARG A 181 -17.46 -23.76 -13.22
C ARG A 181 -18.72 -24.02 -12.39
N ASP A 182 -18.61 -24.05 -11.07
CA ASP A 182 -19.74 -24.26 -10.14
C ASP A 182 -20.75 -23.09 -10.15
N ARG A 183 -20.39 -21.94 -10.73
CA ARG A 183 -21.25 -20.76 -10.86
C ARG A 183 -22.14 -20.77 -12.12
N ILE A 184 -21.99 -21.75 -13.01
CA ILE A 184 -22.78 -21.95 -14.25
C ILE A 184 -23.85 -23.00 -13.99
#